data_AF-A0A2A6RDB0-F1
#
_entry.id   AF-A0A2A6RDB0-F1
#
_cell.length_a   1.000
_cell.length_b   1.000
_cell.length_c   1.000
_cell.angle_alpha   90.00
_cell.angle_beta   90.00
_cell.angle_gamma   90.00
#
_symmetry.space_group_name_H-M   'P 1'
#
loop_
_entity.id
_entity.type
_entity.pdbx_description
1 polymer ?
#
loop_
_entity_poly.entity_id
_entity_poly.type
_entity_poly.pdbx_seq_one_letter_code
_entity_poly.pdbx_strand_id
1 'polypeptide(L)' 'MVQTWDSMQRQQRPLAPIVPIVVYHGTQRWTVSTDFHALFDLPAALQRYTPTFHYHLSDLTTARDEQLKAMAWLGA' A
#
# COMPACT_ATOMS: atom_id res chain seq x y z
N MET A 1 5.96 5.44 16.49
CA MET A 1 6.53 4.53 15.48
C MET A 1 5.53 3.39 15.24
N VAL A 2 5.63 2.60 14.18
CA VAL A 2 4.81 1.38 14.05
C VAL A 2 5.16 0.46 15.22
N GLN A 3 4.18 0.01 16.00
CA GLN A 3 4.40 -0.75 17.25
C GLN A 3 5.34 -1.96 17.06
N THR A 4 5.26 -2.62 15.90
CA THR A 4 6.13 -3.74 15.53
C THR A 4 7.60 -3.33 15.43
N TRP A 5 7.91 -2.18 14.82
CA TRP A 5 9.28 -1.70 14.68
C TRP A 5 9.92 -1.30 16.01
N ASP A 6 9.14 -0.71 16.94
CA ASP A 6 9.64 -0.42 18.29
C ASP A 6 10.10 -1.70 18.99
N SER A 7 9.35 -2.80 18.84
CA SER A 7 9.74 -4.10 19.39
C SER A 7 11.01 -4.67 18.73
N MET A 8 11.11 -4.57 17.40
CA MET A 8 12.29 -5.03 16.65
C MET A 8 13.55 -4.26 17.04
N GLN A 9 13.46 -2.94 17.23
CA GLN A 9 14.56 -2.11 17.68
C GLN A 9 15.03 -2.51 19.09
N ARG A 10 14.11 -2.72 20.04
CA ARG A 10 14.46 -3.20 21.38
C ARG A 10 15.15 -4.57 21.36
N GLN A 11 14.81 -5.40 20.39
CA GLN A 11 15.43 -6.71 20.16
C GLN A 11 16.72 -6.64 19.31
N GLN A 12 17.18 -5.45 18.93
CA GLN A 12 18.33 -5.23 18.04
C GLN A 12 18.23 -6.00 16.71
N ARG A 13 17.00 -6.15 16.19
CA ARG A 13 16.73 -6.82 14.92
C ARG A 13 16.59 -5.79 13.80
N PRO A 14 17.01 -6.11 12.56
CA PRO A 14 16.71 -5.29 11.39
C PRO A 14 15.20 -5.07 11.27
N LEU A 15 14.79 -3.87 10.85
CA LEU A 15 13.37 -3.58 10.62
C LEU A 15 12.82 -4.42 9.48
N ALA A 16 11.63 -4.97 9.67
CA ALA A 16 10.91 -5.63 8.60
C ALA A 16 10.43 -4.59 7.58
N PRO A 17 10.49 -4.90 6.27
CA PRO A 17 9.90 -4.02 5.26
C PRO A 17 8.40 -3.88 5.49
N ILE A 18 7.87 -2.68 5.28
CA ILE A 18 6.43 -2.45 5.16
C ILE A 18 6.06 -2.64 3.70
N VAL A 19 5.05 -3.46 3.43
CA VAL A 19 4.47 -3.65 2.11
C VAL A 19 3.15 -2.87 2.06
N PRO A 20 3.09 -1.72 1.37
CA PRO A 20 1.85 -0.96 1.26
C PRO A 20 0.90 -1.65 0.28
N ILE A 21 -0.35 -1.82 0.69
CA ILE A 21 -1.41 -2.44 -0.12
C ILE A 21 -2.56 -1.44 -0.25
N VAL A 22 -3.00 -1.20 -1.48
CA VAL A 22 -4.21 -0.44 -1.80
C VAL A 22 -5.25 -1.41 -2.32
N VAL A 23 -6.39 -1.46 -1.64
CA VAL A 23 -7.57 -2.21 -2.10
C VAL A 23 -8.58 -1.20 -2.62
N TYR A 24 -8.90 -1.27 -3.90
CA TYR A 24 -9.76 -0.31 -4.56
C TYR A 24 -11.00 -0.99 -5.13
N HIS A 25 -12.18 -0.43 -4.84
CA HIS A 25 -13.46 -0.88 -5.36
C HIS A 25 -14.27 0.34 -5.79
N GLY A 26 -14.02 0.82 -7.00
CA GLY A 26 -14.77 1.92 -7.61
C GLY A 26 -15.45 1.50 -8.90
N THR A 27 -16.22 2.41 -9.49
CA THR A 27 -17.00 2.16 -10.71
C THR A 27 -16.16 2.22 -11.99
N GLN A 28 -14.92 2.73 -11.90
CA GLN A 28 -13.97 2.82 -13.01
C GLN A 28 -12.65 2.18 -12.60
N ARG A 29 -11.93 1.61 -13.57
CA ARG A 29 -10.60 1.02 -13.36
C ARG A 29 -9.65 2.03 -12.74
N TRP A 30 -8.76 1.54 -11.89
CA TRP A 30 -7.72 2.37 -11.31
C TRP A 30 -6.71 2.78 -12.38
N THR A 31 -6.49 4.09 -12.54
CA THR A 31 -5.54 4.64 -13.52
C THR A 31 -4.41 5.44 -12.87
N VAL A 32 -4.37 5.50 -11.53
CA VAL A 32 -3.36 6.25 -10.79
C VAL A 32 -2.09 5.40 -10.65
N SER A 33 -0.92 6.02 -10.71
CA SER A 33 0.37 5.31 -10.65
C SER A 33 0.52 4.50 -9.36
N THR A 34 1.11 3.31 -9.45
CA THR A 34 1.52 2.50 -8.30
C THR A 34 2.88 2.90 -7.72
N ASP A 35 3.65 3.72 -8.45
CA ASP A 35 4.79 4.44 -7.89
C ASP A 35 4.27 5.61 -7.06
N PHE A 36 4.47 5.53 -5.74
CA PHE A 36 4.01 6.55 -4.81
C PHE A 36 4.65 7.91 -5.05
N HIS A 37 5.90 7.94 -5.51
CA HIS A 37 6.60 9.20 -5.76
C HIS A 37 5.99 9.95 -6.94
N ALA A 38 5.54 9.22 -7.97
CA ALA A 38 4.91 9.78 -9.16
C ALA A 38 3.53 10.43 -8.90
N LEU A 39 2.99 10.30 -7.70
CA LEU A 39 1.72 10.92 -7.30
C LEU A 39 1.86 12.42 -7.00
N PHE A 40 3.08 12.93 -6.89
CA PHE A 40 3.34 14.28 -6.45
C PHE A 40 4.14 15.05 -7.50
N ASP A 41 3.73 16.28 -7.77
CA ASP A 41 4.57 17.27 -8.44
C ASP A 41 5.37 18.05 -7.37
N LEU A 42 6.59 17.60 -7.10
CA LEU A 42 7.39 18.09 -5.96
C LEU A 42 8.51 19.03 -6.39
N PRO A 43 8.68 20.17 -5.71
CA PRO A 43 9.91 20.94 -5.78
C PRO A 43 11.12 20.07 -5.42
N ALA A 44 12.25 20.27 -6.11
CA ALA A 44 13.47 19.48 -5.92
C ALA A 44 13.92 19.39 -4.45
N ALA A 45 13.74 20.46 -3.68
CA ALA A 45 14.08 20.51 -2.26
C ALA A 45 13.31 19.49 -1.40
N LEU A 46 12.11 19.07 -1.83
CA LEU A 46 11.24 18.16 -1.07
C LEU A 46 11.37 16.70 -1.49
N GLN A 47 11.96 16.40 -2.66
CA GLN A 47 12.03 15.04 -3.21
C GLN A 47 12.69 14.05 -2.23
N ARG A 48 13.77 14.45 -1.55
CA ARG A 48 14.51 13.59 -0.60
C ARG A 48 13.75 13.26 0.68
N TYR A 49 12.67 13.99 0.98
CA TYR A 49 11.84 13.79 2.17
C TYR A 49 10.56 13.02 1.86
N THR A 50 10.26 12.82 0.58
CA THR A 50 9.11 12.04 0.13
C THR A 50 9.49 10.56 0.07
N PRO A 51 8.67 9.68 0.66
CA PRO A 51 8.88 8.24 0.53
C PRO A 51 8.90 7.79 -0.93
N THR A 52 9.80 6.87 -1.25
CA THR A 52 9.85 6.21 -2.56
C THR A 52 9.56 4.73 -2.36
N PHE A 53 8.40 4.27 -2.86
CA PHE A 53 8.02 2.87 -2.87
C PHE A 53 6.97 2.62 -3.94
N HIS A 54 6.84 1.36 -4.34
CA HIS A 54 5.67 0.88 -5.05
C HIS A 54 4.69 0.25 -4.05
N TYR A 55 3.40 0.51 -4.23
CA TYR A 55 2.37 -0.20 -3.49
C TYR A 55 1.73 -1.31 -4.35
N HIS A 56 1.29 -2.38 -3.69
CA HIS A 56 0.50 -3.40 -4.35
C HIS A 56 -0.94 -2.89 -4.49
N LEU A 57 -1.49 -2.92 -5.71
CA LEU A 57 -2.87 -2.56 -5.97
C LEU A 57 -3.71 -3.80 -6.24
N SER A 58 -4.75 -3.98 -5.42
CA SER A 58 -5.85 -4.88 -5.70
C SER A 58 -7.01 -4.06 -6.27
N ASP A 59 -7.11 -4.00 -7.60
CA ASP A 59 -8.22 -3.34 -8.29
C ASP A 59 -9.40 -4.32 -8.44
N LEU A 60 -10.48 -4.02 -7.72
CA LEU A 60 -11.69 -4.82 -7.64
C LEU A 60 -12.83 -4.23 -8.46
N THR A 61 -12.57 -3.29 -9.38
CA THR A 61 -13.59 -2.63 -10.22
C THR A 61 -14.54 -3.62 -10.91
N THR A 62 -14.07 -4.81 -11.29
CA THR A 62 -14.88 -5.84 -11.95
C THR A 62 -15.37 -6.94 -11.02
N ALA A 63 -15.03 -6.87 -9.73
CA ALA A 63 -15.46 -7.87 -8.75
C ALA A 63 -16.91 -7.60 -8.35
N ARG A 64 -17.76 -8.62 -8.43
CA ARG A 64 -19.13 -8.56 -7.91
C ARG A 64 -19.12 -8.81 -6.40
N ASP A 65 -20.13 -8.30 -5.70
CA ASP A 65 -20.29 -8.44 -4.25
C ASP A 65 -20.17 -9.89 -3.75
N GLU A 66 -20.68 -10.87 -4.51
CA GLU A 66 -20.56 -12.28 -4.15
C GLU A 66 -19.10 -12.79 -4.20
N GLN A 67 -18.32 -12.30 -5.16
CA GLN A 67 -16.91 -12.64 -5.31
C GLN A 67 -16.06 -11.99 -4.22
N LEU A 68 -16.39 -10.75 -3.84
CA LEU A 68 -15.74 -10.04 -2.74
C LEU A 68 -15.95 -10.76 -1.40
N LYS A 69 -17.18 -11.21 -1.14
CA LYS A 69 -17.50 -12.02 0.04
C LYS A 69 -16.69 -13.32 0.03
N ALA A 70 -16.67 -14.06 -1.08
CA ALA A 70 -15.90 -15.31 -1.16
C ALA A 70 -14.39 -15.10 -0.90
N MET A 71 -13.80 -14.02 -1.40
CA MET A 71 -12.39 -13.69 -1.14
C MET A 71 -12.11 -13.35 0.33
N ALA A 72 -13.04 -12.65 1.02
CA ALA A 72 -12.91 -12.35 2.43
C ALA A 72 -12.95 -13.61 3.32
N TRP A 73 -13.74 -14.62 2.94
CA TRP A 73 -13.83 -15.89 3.68
C TRP A 73 -12.62 -16.81 3.49
N LEU A 74 -11.85 -16.67 2.40
CA LEU A 74 -10.61 -17.44 2.18
C LEU A 74 -9.43 -16.93 3.03
N GLY A 75 -9.53 -15.73 3.60
CA GLY A 75 -8.53 -15.15 4.50
C GLY A 75 -8.85 -15.26 5.99
N ALA A 76 -9.94 -15.94 6.36
CA ALA A 76 -10.42 -16.13 7.73
C ALA A 76 -10.05 -17.50 8.29
#